data_AF-A0A1B6MTW4-F1
#
_entry.id   AF-A0A1B6MTW4-F1
#
_cell.length_a   1.000
_cell.length_b   1.000
_cell.length_c   1.000
_cell.angle_alpha   90.00
_cell.angle_beta   90.00
_cell.angle_gamma   90.00
#
_symmetry.space_group_name_H-M   'P 1'
#
loop_
_entity.id
_entity.type
_entity.pdbx_description
1 polymer ?
#
loop_
_entity_poly.entity_id
_entity_poly.type
_entity_poly.pdbx_seq_one_letter_code
_entity_poly.pdbx_strand_id
1 'polypeptide(L)'
;FAFGRQAAHLAGLPALCYLVIRTQDPQTMQRLVLVVSMFYLSCIHIHRQIYDYNSLSLDVTGPLMVIVQKVTSLACSLNDGLTYREEDLTANQRYYAVSKIPSVLEYFAYIFHFHVLMAGPVIFYKDYIEFVDGHNFLKHSSGMDNHIDSNLGSSRLMLEPSPKLVAIKKIAASVLCAFLFISFITSFPISKIKDDDFVDKRTIFSQMCYLSIATLLVRFK
;
A
#
# COMPACT_ATOMS: atom_id res chain seq x y z
N PHE A 1 9.88 20.07 3.54
CA PHE A 1 9.15 18.78 3.49
C PHE A 1 9.24 18.24 2.06
N ALA A 2 9.39 16.93 1.87
CA ALA A 2 9.86 16.28 0.63
C ALA A 2 9.23 16.74 -0.71
N PHE A 3 7.99 17.25 -0.69
CA PHE A 3 7.25 17.67 -1.89
C PHE A 3 6.96 19.19 -1.98
N GLY A 4 7.51 20.01 -1.08
CA GLY A 4 7.31 21.46 -1.08
C GLY A 4 5.83 21.87 -1.02
N ARG A 5 5.44 22.86 -1.84
CA ARG A 5 4.04 23.35 -1.92
C ARG A 5 3.05 22.30 -2.44
N GLN A 6 3.52 21.32 -3.22
CA GLN A 6 2.69 20.25 -3.76
C GLN A 6 2.18 19.29 -2.67
N ALA A 7 2.81 19.29 -1.48
CA ALA A 7 2.33 18.53 -0.33
C ALA A 7 0.90 18.89 0.09
N ALA A 8 0.38 20.07 -0.29
CA ALA A 8 -1.01 20.44 -0.07
C ALA A 8 -2.00 19.44 -0.71
N HIS A 9 -1.65 18.86 -1.87
CA HIS A 9 -2.47 17.83 -2.53
C HIS A 9 -2.63 16.57 -1.68
N LEU A 10 -1.63 16.23 -0.85
CA LEU A 10 -1.67 15.09 0.06
C LEU A 10 -2.72 15.24 1.17
N ALA A 11 -3.07 16.47 1.54
CA ALA A 11 -4.17 16.74 2.47
C ALA A 11 -5.49 17.02 1.74
N GLY A 12 -5.44 17.72 0.60
CA GLY A 12 -6.63 18.15 -0.14
C GLY A 12 -7.44 16.99 -0.72
N LEU A 13 -6.78 16.04 -1.40
CA LEU A 13 -7.46 14.86 -1.97
C LEU A 13 -8.21 14.04 -0.90
N PRO A 14 -7.58 13.57 0.19
CA PRO A 14 -8.29 12.78 1.19
C PRO A 14 -9.33 13.60 1.95
N ALA A 15 -9.11 14.90 2.19
CA ALA A 15 -10.14 15.76 2.77
C ALA A 15 -11.41 15.80 1.90
N LEU A 16 -11.25 15.98 0.58
CA LEU A 16 -12.37 15.97 -0.37
C LEU A 16 -13.09 14.61 -0.38
N CYS A 17 -12.36 13.50 -0.41
CA CYS A 17 -12.95 12.17 -0.35
C CYS A 17 -13.69 11.92 0.98
N TYR A 18 -13.17 12.41 2.11
CA TYR A 18 -13.84 12.28 3.40
C TYR A 18 -15.16 13.06 3.45
N LEU A 19 -15.21 14.24 2.84
CA LEU A 19 -16.46 15.00 2.71
C LEU A 19 -17.51 14.23 1.91
N VAL A 20 -17.11 13.59 0.81
CA VAL A 20 -18.00 12.71 0.03
C VAL A 20 -18.49 11.54 0.90
N ILE A 21 -17.60 10.87 1.62
CA ILE A 21 -17.95 9.76 2.53
C ILE A 21 -18.96 10.19 3.61
N ARG A 22 -18.87 11.43 4.10
CA ARG A 22 -19.74 11.94 5.17
C ARG A 22 -21.09 12.48 4.72
N THR A 23 -21.21 12.88 3.45
CA THR A 23 -22.38 13.59 2.94
C THR A 23 -23.27 12.75 2.03
N GLN A 24 -22.71 11.71 1.40
CA GLN A 24 -23.42 10.89 0.42
C GLN A 24 -24.03 9.63 1.04
N ASP A 25 -25.10 9.14 0.42
CA ASP A 25 -25.72 7.87 0.80
C ASP A 25 -24.76 6.69 0.55
N PRO A 26 -24.69 5.69 1.45
CA PRO A 26 -23.80 4.53 1.33
C PRO A 26 -23.84 3.82 -0.03
N GLN A 27 -25.01 3.74 -0.68
CA GLN A 27 -25.17 3.05 -1.97
C GLN A 27 -24.42 3.71 -3.12
N THR A 28 -24.29 5.04 -3.07
CA THR A 28 -23.66 5.85 -4.14
C THR A 28 -22.27 6.34 -3.78
N MET A 29 -21.97 6.40 -2.47
CA MET A 29 -20.71 6.87 -1.90
C MET A 29 -19.48 6.26 -2.56
N GLN A 30 -19.40 4.93 -2.70
CA GLN A 30 -18.22 4.26 -3.27
C GLN A 30 -17.92 4.73 -4.71
N ARG A 31 -18.96 4.91 -5.54
CA ARG A 31 -18.81 5.35 -6.93
C ARG A 31 -18.37 6.80 -6.99
N LEU A 32 -18.93 7.65 -6.14
CA LEU A 32 -18.55 9.06 -6.07
C LEU A 32 -17.13 9.25 -5.56
N VAL A 33 -16.71 8.53 -4.52
CA VAL A 33 -15.32 8.57 -4.03
C VAL A 33 -14.35 8.12 -5.11
N LEU A 34 -14.66 7.05 -5.84
CA LEU A 34 -13.84 6.58 -6.96
C LEU A 34 -13.72 7.64 -8.05
N VAL A 35 -14.84 8.21 -8.51
CA VAL A 35 -14.84 9.24 -9.57
C VAL A 35 -14.06 10.48 -9.15
N VAL A 36 -14.33 11.00 -7.94
CA VAL A 36 -13.65 12.20 -7.42
C VAL A 36 -12.15 11.97 -7.26
N SER A 37 -11.75 10.83 -6.69
CA SER A 37 -10.35 10.53 -6.43
C SER A 37 -9.55 10.27 -7.72
N MET A 38 -10.12 9.52 -8.66
CA MET A 38 -9.51 9.26 -9.96
C MET A 38 -9.45 10.51 -10.84
N PHE A 39 -10.50 11.34 -10.84
CA PHE A 39 -10.51 12.60 -11.58
C PHE A 39 -9.42 13.54 -11.05
N TYR A 40 -9.34 13.71 -9.73
CA TYR A 40 -8.30 14.54 -9.10
C TYR A 40 -6.90 14.05 -9.46
N LEU A 41 -6.62 12.75 -9.29
CA LEU A 41 -5.33 12.16 -9.63
C LEU A 41 -4.99 12.33 -11.12
N SER A 42 -5.98 12.18 -12.00
CA SER A 42 -5.81 12.40 -13.44
C SER A 42 -5.43 13.84 -13.76
N CYS A 43 -6.09 14.83 -13.14
CA CYS A 43 -5.72 16.23 -13.31
C CYS A 43 -4.27 16.52 -12.90
N ILE A 44 -3.82 15.95 -11.77
CA ILE A 44 -2.42 16.11 -11.32
C ILE A 44 -1.45 15.42 -12.29
N HIS A 45 -1.79 14.24 -12.80
CA HIS A 45 -0.96 13.56 -13.80
C HIS A 45 -0.86 14.33 -15.12
N ILE A 46 -1.98 14.87 -15.61
CA ILE A 46 -2.02 15.68 -16.83
C ILE A 46 -1.22 16.97 -16.62
N HIS A 47 -1.42 17.66 -15.50
CA HIS A 47 -0.64 18.85 -15.15
C HIS A 47 0.86 18.54 -15.16
N ARG A 48 1.27 17.44 -14.51
CA ARG A 48 2.67 17.01 -14.53
C ARG A 48 3.19 16.72 -15.94
N GLN A 49 2.41 16.03 -16.78
CA GLN A 49 2.82 15.71 -18.14
C GLN A 49 3.04 16.96 -19.01
N ILE A 50 2.29 18.04 -18.76
CA ILE A 50 2.42 19.30 -19.49
C ILE A 50 3.62 20.12 -18.99
N TYR A 51 3.82 20.21 -17.68
CA TYR A 51 4.80 21.14 -17.09
C TYR A 51 6.15 20.51 -16.76
N ASP A 52 6.24 19.19 -16.61
CA ASP A 52 7.43 18.50 -16.13
C ASP A 52 7.70 17.19 -16.89
N TYR A 53 7.72 17.29 -18.23
CA TYR A 53 7.80 16.15 -19.14
C TYR A 53 9.11 15.32 -19.05
N ASN A 54 10.15 15.81 -18.35
CA ASN A 54 11.48 15.20 -18.39
C ASN A 54 12.21 15.12 -17.03
N SER A 55 11.52 15.39 -15.92
CA SER A 55 12.12 15.30 -14.58
C SER A 55 12.06 13.89 -14.03
N LEU A 56 13.22 13.34 -13.69
CA LEU A 56 13.37 12.05 -13.01
C LEU A 56 13.20 12.16 -11.48
N SER A 57 12.53 13.21 -11.00
CA SER A 57 12.43 13.52 -9.58
C SER A 57 11.27 12.77 -8.92
N LEU A 58 11.42 12.47 -7.62
CA LEU A 58 10.40 11.83 -6.81
C LEU A 58 9.21 12.79 -6.64
N ASP A 59 8.08 12.44 -7.24
CA ASP A 59 6.92 13.33 -7.39
C ASP A 59 5.77 12.99 -6.43
N VAL A 60 4.97 13.99 -6.10
CA VAL A 60 3.82 13.91 -5.18
C VAL A 60 2.74 12.94 -5.68
N THR A 61 2.72 12.63 -6.98
CA THR A 61 1.76 11.67 -7.53
C THR A 61 1.91 10.27 -6.97
N GLY A 62 3.12 9.85 -6.59
CA GLY A 62 3.36 8.53 -5.99
C GLY A 62 2.51 8.31 -4.72
N PRO A 63 2.68 9.14 -3.67
CA PRO A 63 1.78 9.09 -2.52
C PRO A 63 0.32 9.35 -2.84
N LEU A 64 0.00 10.23 -3.81
CA LEU A 64 -1.40 10.46 -4.20
C LEU A 64 -2.05 9.18 -4.76
N MET A 65 -1.33 8.36 -5.53
CA MET A 65 -1.84 7.06 -6.00
C MET A 65 -2.21 6.15 -4.82
N VAL A 66 -1.33 6.06 -3.82
CA VAL A 66 -1.59 5.26 -2.61
C VAL A 66 -2.80 5.80 -1.85
N ILE A 67 -2.95 7.13 -1.75
CA ILE A 67 -4.13 7.74 -1.14
C ILE A 67 -5.40 7.36 -1.91
N VAL A 68 -5.41 7.46 -3.24
CA VAL A 68 -6.56 7.05 -4.08
C VAL A 68 -6.95 5.60 -3.81
N GLN A 69 -5.96 4.70 -3.74
CA GLN A 69 -6.20 3.30 -3.44
C GLN A 69 -6.82 3.11 -2.04
N LYS A 70 -6.29 3.78 -1.02
CA LYS A 70 -6.80 3.72 0.35
C LYS A 70 -8.23 4.28 0.48
N VAL A 71 -8.51 5.45 -0.07
CA VAL A 71 -9.83 6.08 0.06
C VAL A 71 -10.90 5.31 -0.70
N THR A 72 -10.57 4.78 -1.88
CA THR A 72 -11.49 3.95 -2.67
C THR A 72 -11.74 2.63 -1.96
N SER A 73 -10.69 1.98 -1.47
CA SER A 73 -10.80 0.73 -0.71
C SER A 73 -11.68 0.89 0.55
N LEU A 74 -11.45 1.96 1.33
CA LEU A 74 -12.28 2.29 2.48
C LEU A 74 -13.74 2.54 2.07
N ALA A 75 -13.99 3.26 0.97
CA ALA A 75 -15.34 3.52 0.51
C ALA A 75 -16.08 2.24 0.09
N CYS A 76 -15.39 1.29 -0.55
CA CYS A 76 -15.94 -0.04 -0.84
C CYS A 76 -16.24 -0.81 0.45
N SER A 77 -15.30 -0.87 1.39
CA SER A 77 -15.49 -1.51 2.70
C SER A 77 -16.67 -0.93 3.50
N LEU A 78 -16.85 0.39 3.44
CA LEU A 78 -17.98 1.08 4.07
C LEU A 78 -19.29 0.78 3.35
N ASN A 79 -19.30 0.83 2.01
CA ASN A 79 -20.47 0.44 1.23
C ASN A 79 -20.91 -1.00 1.59
N ASP A 80 -19.94 -1.92 1.68
CA ASP A 80 -20.19 -3.32 2.03
C ASP A 80 -20.77 -3.46 3.44
N GLY A 81 -20.23 -2.74 4.43
CA GLY A 81 -20.68 -2.82 5.83
C GLY A 81 -21.92 -2.00 6.19
N LEU A 82 -22.31 -1.03 5.36
CA LEU A 82 -23.47 -0.15 5.60
C LEU A 82 -24.70 -0.50 4.74
N THR A 83 -24.50 -1.15 3.59
CA THR A 83 -25.57 -1.38 2.60
C THR A 83 -26.08 -2.81 2.58
N TYR A 84 -25.17 -3.79 2.70
CA TYR A 84 -25.52 -5.20 2.55
C TYR A 84 -25.62 -5.90 3.90
N ARG A 85 -26.43 -6.96 3.95
CA ARG A 85 -26.45 -7.88 5.09
C ARG A 85 -25.24 -8.78 5.02
N GLU A 86 -24.74 -9.21 6.17
CA GLU A 86 -23.56 -10.09 6.21
C GLU A 86 -23.75 -11.38 5.40
N GLU A 87 -24.97 -11.91 5.35
CA GLU A 87 -25.35 -13.13 4.61
C GLU A 87 -25.09 -13.01 3.10
N ASP A 88 -25.23 -11.81 2.54
CA ASP A 88 -25.07 -11.55 1.11
C ASP A 88 -23.61 -11.30 0.70
N LEU A 89 -22.72 -11.12 1.69
CA LEU A 89 -21.31 -10.83 1.48
C LEU A 89 -20.48 -12.11 1.39
N THR A 90 -19.53 -12.13 0.47
CA THR A 90 -18.49 -13.17 0.46
C THR A 90 -17.66 -13.14 1.75
N ALA A 91 -17.00 -14.25 2.09
CA ALA A 91 -16.20 -14.34 3.31
C ALA A 91 -15.15 -13.21 3.44
N ASN A 92 -14.50 -12.84 2.33
CA ASN A 92 -13.53 -11.74 2.29
C ASN A 92 -14.20 -10.37 2.44
N GLN A 93 -15.34 -10.13 1.77
CA GLN A 93 -16.06 -8.87 1.93
C GLN A 93 -16.59 -8.69 3.34
N ARG A 94 -17.18 -9.74 3.92
CA ARG A 94 -17.62 -9.73 5.33
C ARG A 94 -16.44 -9.48 6.26
N TYR A 95 -15.28 -10.08 5.96
CA TYR A 95 -14.07 -9.79 6.70
C TYR A 95 -13.71 -8.31 6.61
N TYR A 96 -13.63 -7.69 5.43
CA TYR A 96 -13.20 -6.28 5.29
C TYR A 96 -14.32 -5.23 5.44
N ALA A 97 -15.56 -5.65 5.69
CA ALA A 97 -16.70 -4.76 5.84
C ALA A 97 -16.52 -3.85 7.06
N VAL A 98 -16.86 -2.56 6.87
CA VAL A 98 -16.75 -1.53 7.90
C VAL A 98 -18.14 -0.95 8.13
N SER A 99 -18.74 -1.25 9.28
CA SER A 99 -20.12 -0.85 9.60
C SER A 99 -20.23 0.54 10.25
N LYS A 100 -19.09 1.21 10.51
CA LYS A 100 -19.06 2.54 11.12
C LYS A 100 -18.10 3.45 10.37
N ILE A 101 -18.58 4.64 10.01
CA ILE A 101 -17.74 5.66 9.35
C ILE A 101 -16.62 6.10 10.32
N PRO A 102 -15.35 6.07 9.90
CA PRO A 102 -14.23 6.52 10.72
C PRO A 102 -14.38 7.99 11.15
N SER A 103 -13.92 8.30 12.36
CA SER A 103 -13.70 9.67 12.78
C SER A 103 -12.67 10.35 11.88
N VAL A 104 -12.65 11.70 11.89
CA VAL A 104 -11.67 12.47 11.12
C VAL A 104 -10.24 12.04 11.46
N LEU A 105 -9.98 11.80 12.75
CA LEU A 105 -8.66 11.39 13.23
C LEU A 105 -8.29 9.99 12.73
N GLU A 106 -9.16 8.99 12.91
CA GLU A 106 -8.93 7.61 12.43
C GLU A 106 -8.71 7.57 10.91
N TYR A 107 -9.52 8.34 10.17
CA TYR A 107 -9.38 8.45 8.72
C TYR A 107 -8.02 9.01 8.33
N PHE A 108 -7.63 10.17 8.84
CA PHE A 108 -6.34 10.76 8.46
C PHE A 108 -5.14 9.98 9.00
N ALA A 109 -5.26 9.34 10.16
CA ALA A 109 -4.23 8.44 10.68
C ALA A 109 -4.04 7.21 9.78
N TYR A 110 -5.13 6.65 9.24
CA TYR A 110 -5.08 5.58 8.24
C TYR A 110 -4.44 6.07 6.94
N ILE A 111 -4.88 7.20 6.38
CA ILE A 111 -4.37 7.74 5.11
C ILE A 111 -2.87 8.01 5.23
N PHE A 112 -2.44 8.71 6.28
CA PHE A 112 -1.05 9.10 6.50
C PHE A 112 -0.21 8.07 7.27
N HIS A 113 -0.64 6.80 7.31
CA HIS A 113 0.17 5.73 7.87
C HIS A 113 1.52 5.62 7.14
N PHE A 114 2.58 6.13 7.77
CA PHE A 114 3.84 6.50 7.13
C PHE A 114 4.58 5.31 6.50
N HIS A 115 4.44 4.10 7.08
CA HIS A 115 5.09 2.90 6.57
C HIS A 115 4.65 2.51 5.16
N VAL A 116 3.44 2.91 4.74
CA VAL A 116 2.83 2.46 3.49
C VAL A 116 2.57 3.62 2.53
N LEU A 117 2.68 4.88 3.00
CA LEU A 117 2.37 6.06 2.21
C LEU A 117 3.34 6.26 1.03
N MET A 118 4.64 6.01 1.25
CA MET A 118 5.69 6.25 0.24
C MET A 118 6.07 4.99 -0.53
N ALA A 119 6.18 3.86 0.17
CA ALA A 119 6.61 2.60 -0.38
C ALA A 119 5.99 1.48 0.44
N GLY A 120 5.14 0.66 -0.18
CA GLY A 120 4.51 -0.47 0.49
C GLY A 120 3.20 -0.89 -0.17
N PRO A 121 2.74 -2.12 0.09
CA PRO A 121 1.43 -2.56 -0.37
C PRO A 121 0.34 -1.81 0.40
N VAL A 122 -0.75 -1.48 -0.29
CA VAL A 122 -1.91 -0.85 0.36
C VAL A 122 -2.52 -1.80 1.38
N ILE A 123 -2.69 -1.31 2.61
CA ILE A 123 -3.36 -2.03 3.70
C ILE A 123 -4.82 -1.58 3.77
N PHE A 124 -5.75 -2.53 3.98
CA PHE A 124 -7.17 -2.22 4.17
C PHE A 124 -7.42 -1.52 5.51
N TYR A 125 -8.44 -0.67 5.58
CA TYR A 125 -8.74 0.08 6.80
C TYR A 125 -9.00 -0.82 8.01
N LYS A 126 -9.66 -1.96 7.82
CA LYS A 126 -9.97 -2.88 8.92
C LYS A 126 -8.71 -3.45 9.58
N ASP A 127 -7.75 -3.94 8.80
CA ASP A 127 -6.49 -4.44 9.36
C ASP A 127 -5.70 -3.33 10.05
N TYR A 128 -5.78 -2.11 9.53
CA TYR A 128 -5.16 -0.94 10.13
C TYR A 128 -5.77 -0.60 11.50
N ILE A 129 -7.10 -0.53 11.62
CA ILE A 129 -7.73 -0.19 12.89
C ILE A 129 -7.56 -1.32 13.92
N GLU A 130 -7.66 -2.59 13.50
CA GLU A 130 -7.37 -3.74 14.38
C GLU A 130 -5.89 -3.75 14.84
N PHE A 131 -4.98 -3.22 14.03
CA PHE A 131 -3.57 -3.02 14.41
C PHE A 131 -3.40 -1.94 15.47
N VAL A 132 -4.03 -0.78 15.26
CA VAL A 132 -3.96 0.35 16.19
C VAL A 132 -4.58 0.00 17.54
N ASP A 133 -5.71 -0.72 17.54
CA ASP A 133 -6.40 -1.14 18.76
C ASP A 133 -5.74 -2.34 19.44
N GLY A 134 -4.76 -3.00 18.80
CA GLY A 134 -4.07 -4.18 19.33
C GLY A 134 -4.90 -5.47 19.28
N HIS A 135 -6.05 -5.49 18.59
CA HIS A 135 -6.90 -6.67 18.45
C HIS A 135 -6.33 -7.74 17.49
N ASN A 136 -5.34 -7.39 16.66
CA ASN A 136 -4.69 -8.32 15.73
C ASN A 136 -4.09 -9.58 16.39
N PHE A 137 -3.66 -9.47 17.65
CA PHE A 137 -3.05 -10.61 18.38
C PHE A 137 -4.08 -11.64 18.84
N LEU A 138 -5.34 -11.24 19.02
CA LEU A 138 -6.42 -12.13 19.46
C LEU A 138 -6.68 -13.24 18.44
N LYS A 139 -6.58 -12.94 17.14
CA LYS A 139 -6.81 -13.91 16.05
C LYS A 139 -5.78 -15.06 16.01
N HIS A 140 -4.54 -14.83 16.47
CA HIS A 140 -3.49 -15.85 16.40
C HIS A 140 -3.48 -16.78 17.62
N SER A 141 -3.96 -16.31 18.79
CA SER A 141 -4.05 -17.14 19.99
C SER A 141 -5.26 -18.09 20.02
N SER A 142 -6.33 -17.78 19.28
CA SER A 142 -7.51 -18.65 19.20
C SER A 142 -7.28 -19.99 18.49
N GLY A 143 -6.11 -20.20 17.88
CA GLY A 143 -5.73 -21.48 17.26
C GLY A 143 -4.95 -22.44 18.16
N MET A 144 -4.51 -22.02 19.36
CA MET A 144 -3.61 -22.83 20.20
C MET A 144 -4.24 -23.38 21.50
N ASP A 145 -5.23 -22.72 22.10
CA ASP A 145 -5.81 -23.17 23.38
C ASP A 145 -7.36 -23.24 23.33
N ASN A 146 -7.89 -24.40 22.94
CA ASN A 146 -9.32 -24.75 23.02
C ASN A 146 -9.74 -25.20 24.44
N HIS A 147 -9.18 -24.59 25.48
CA HIS A 147 -9.62 -24.82 26.85
C HIS A 147 -9.33 -23.57 27.65
N ILE A 148 -10.31 -22.68 27.83
CA ILE A 148 -10.48 -21.86 29.05
C ILE A 148 -11.85 -21.16 28.97
N ASP A 149 -12.56 -21.29 30.09
CA ASP A 149 -13.92 -20.88 30.39
C ASP A 149 -14.33 -19.45 29.99
N SER A 150 -15.59 -19.36 29.57
CA SER A 150 -16.32 -18.18 29.14
C SER A 150 -16.78 -17.28 30.30
N ASN A 151 -15.92 -16.92 31.25
CA ASN A 151 -16.32 -16.12 32.42
C ASN A 151 -15.23 -15.19 32.98
N LEU A 152 -14.46 -14.50 32.13
CA LEU A 152 -13.67 -13.35 32.60
C LEU A 152 -13.71 -12.19 31.62
N GLY A 153 -14.54 -11.20 31.97
CA GLY A 153 -14.62 -9.92 31.29
C GLY A 153 -13.30 -9.16 31.34
N SER A 154 -13.09 -8.35 30.30
CA SER A 154 -12.14 -7.25 30.17
C SER A 154 -10.70 -7.48 30.63
N SER A 155 -9.80 -7.34 29.65
CA SER A 155 -8.36 -7.10 29.84
C SER A 155 -7.49 -8.34 30.04
N ARG A 156 -7.51 -9.27 29.07
CA ARG A 156 -6.26 -10.00 28.80
C ARG A 156 -5.27 -8.98 28.25
N LEU A 157 -4.41 -8.45 29.13
CA LEU A 157 -3.14 -7.82 28.76
C LEU A 157 -2.33 -8.89 28.02
N MET A 158 -2.62 -9.07 26.73
CA MET A 158 -1.87 -10.00 25.89
C MET A 158 -0.45 -9.48 25.81
N LEU A 159 0.48 -10.30 26.31
CA LEU A 159 1.90 -10.03 26.21
C LEU A 159 2.28 -10.09 24.73
N GLU A 160 2.57 -8.93 24.14
CA GLU A 160 3.03 -8.84 22.76
C GLU A 160 4.27 -9.73 22.59
N PRO A 161 4.26 -10.71 21.66
CA PRO A 161 5.44 -11.56 21.44
C PRO A 161 6.61 -10.68 21.02
N SER A 162 7.80 -10.91 21.60
CA SER A 162 8.91 -9.99 21.38
C SER A 162 9.25 -9.89 19.88
N PRO A 163 9.20 -8.69 19.26
CA PRO A 163 9.42 -8.52 17.83
C PRO A 163 10.89 -8.66 17.43
N LYS A 164 11.80 -8.76 18.40
CA LYS A 164 13.26 -8.68 18.22
C LYS A 164 13.80 -9.76 17.28
N LEU A 165 13.35 -11.01 17.42
CA LEU A 165 13.84 -12.13 16.59
C LEU A 165 13.40 -11.98 15.12
N VAL A 166 12.13 -11.60 14.91
CA VAL A 166 11.60 -11.37 13.56
C VAL A 166 12.30 -10.18 12.91
N ALA A 167 12.53 -9.10 13.67
CA ALA A 167 13.26 -7.93 13.21
C ALA A 167 14.69 -8.30 12.78
N ILE A 168 15.45 -9.03 13.61
CA ILE A 168 16.81 -9.48 13.27
C ILE A 168 16.81 -10.33 11.99
N LYS A 169 15.87 -11.29 11.86
CA LYS A 169 15.74 -12.12 10.67
C LYS A 169 15.46 -11.29 9.41
N LYS A 170 14.58 -10.29 9.49
CA LYS A 170 14.25 -9.39 8.37
C LYS A 170 15.42 -8.48 8.00
N ILE A 171 16.14 -7.95 8.98
CA ILE A 171 17.34 -7.14 8.76
C ILE A 171 18.42 -7.97 8.07
N ALA A 172 18.72 -9.17 8.57
CA ALA A 172 19.71 -10.06 7.97
C ALA A 172 19.35 -10.42 6.51
N ALA A 173 18.08 -10.76 6.26
CA ALA A 173 17.59 -11.03 4.91
C ALA A 173 17.70 -9.79 3.99
N SER A 174 17.39 -8.61 4.49
CA SER A 174 17.52 -7.35 3.73
C SER A 174 18.97 -7.04 3.38
N VAL A 175 19.91 -7.23 4.31
CA VAL A 175 21.34 -7.04 4.07
C VAL A 175 21.87 -8.04 3.05
N LEU A 176 21.47 -9.31 3.15
CA LEU A 176 21.82 -10.33 2.15
C LEU A 176 21.27 -9.97 0.77
N CYS A 177 20.02 -9.53 0.69
CA CYS A 177 19.40 -9.11 -0.56
C CYS A 177 20.14 -7.91 -1.17
N ALA A 178 20.47 -6.90 -0.36
CA ALA A 178 21.24 -5.74 -0.80
C ALA A 178 22.64 -6.13 -1.30
N PHE A 179 23.32 -7.05 -0.60
CA PHE A 179 24.62 -7.56 -1.01
C PHE A 179 24.55 -8.27 -2.36
N LEU A 180 23.63 -9.23 -2.51
CA LEU A 180 23.39 -9.92 -3.79
C LEU A 180 23.08 -8.90 -4.88
N PHE A 181 22.19 -7.95 -4.62
CA PHE A 181 21.82 -6.92 -5.59
C PHE A 181 23.04 -6.11 -6.09
N ILE A 182 23.91 -5.66 -5.18
CA ILE A 182 25.15 -4.94 -5.54
C ILE A 182 26.12 -5.84 -6.33
N SER A 183 26.25 -7.12 -5.96
CA SER A 183 27.09 -8.07 -6.71
C SER A 183 26.55 -8.36 -8.12
N PHE A 184 25.23 -8.52 -8.27
CA PHE A 184 24.63 -8.80 -9.58
C PHE A 184 24.63 -7.58 -10.50
N ILE A 185 24.36 -6.37 -9.99
CA ILE A 185 24.33 -5.16 -10.82
C ILE A 185 25.73 -4.78 -11.36
N THR A 186 26.80 -5.12 -10.62
CA THR A 186 28.18 -4.95 -11.09
C THR A 186 28.60 -6.05 -12.08
N SER A 187 28.04 -7.25 -11.98
CA SER A 187 28.30 -8.36 -12.91
C SER A 187 27.61 -8.20 -14.28
N PHE A 188 26.44 -7.54 -14.32
CA PHE A 188 25.63 -7.32 -15.53
C PHE A 188 25.46 -5.81 -15.84
N PRO A 189 26.52 -5.07 -16.20
CA PRO A 189 26.41 -3.66 -16.50
C PRO A 189 25.63 -3.43 -17.81
N ILE A 190 24.63 -2.53 -17.79
CA ILE A 190 23.84 -2.15 -18.99
C ILE A 190 24.72 -1.71 -20.15
N SER A 191 25.90 -1.13 -19.87
CA SER A 191 26.82 -0.65 -20.91
C SER A 191 27.23 -1.74 -21.89
N LYS A 192 27.28 -3.02 -21.47
CA LYS A 192 27.58 -4.16 -22.35
C LYS A 192 26.53 -4.41 -23.43
N ILE A 193 25.31 -3.87 -23.29
CA ILE A 193 24.27 -3.96 -24.32
C ILE A 193 24.62 -3.09 -25.53
N LYS A 194 25.49 -2.08 -25.37
CA LYS A 194 25.92 -1.17 -26.43
C LYS A 194 27.19 -1.61 -27.16
N ASP A 195 27.85 -2.69 -26.72
CA ASP A 195 29.09 -3.14 -27.33
C ASP A 195 28.78 -3.91 -28.63
N ASP A 196 29.45 -3.54 -29.74
CA ASP A 196 29.25 -4.14 -31.06
C ASP A 196 29.50 -5.66 -31.05
N ASP A 197 30.44 -6.14 -30.22
CA ASP A 197 30.71 -7.57 -30.01
C ASP A 197 29.53 -8.33 -29.38
N PHE A 198 28.71 -7.67 -28.56
CA PHE A 198 27.54 -8.29 -27.95
C PHE A 198 26.37 -8.40 -28.93
N VAL A 199 26.24 -7.43 -29.84
CA VAL A 199 25.20 -7.38 -30.87
C VAL A 199 25.50 -8.35 -32.02
N ASP A 200 26.75 -8.41 -32.46
CA ASP A 200 27.10 -9.13 -33.70
C ASP A 200 27.54 -10.60 -33.50
N LYS A 201 28.12 -10.95 -32.34
CA LYS A 201 28.73 -12.29 -32.13
C LYS A 201 27.93 -13.25 -31.24
N ARG A 202 26.88 -12.80 -30.54
CA ARG A 202 26.09 -13.67 -29.64
C ARG A 202 24.80 -14.17 -30.28
N THR A 203 24.40 -15.37 -29.89
CA THR A 203 23.10 -15.94 -30.25
C THR A 203 21.96 -15.11 -29.66
N ILE A 204 20.87 -14.95 -30.42
CA ILE A 204 19.68 -14.16 -30.03
C ILE A 204 19.13 -14.59 -28.67
N PHE A 205 19.13 -15.88 -28.35
CA PHE A 205 18.67 -16.39 -27.04
C PHE A 205 19.53 -15.86 -25.87
N SER A 206 20.87 -15.86 -26.03
CA SER A 206 21.78 -15.32 -25.01
C SER A 206 21.59 -13.82 -24.84
N GLN A 207 21.27 -13.09 -25.91
CA GLN A 207 20.98 -11.66 -25.86
C GLN A 207 19.67 -11.39 -25.10
N MET A 208 18.60 -12.13 -25.41
CA MET A 208 17.31 -11.98 -24.71
C MET A 208 17.39 -12.33 -23.22
N CYS A 209 18.10 -13.39 -22.85
CA CYS A 209 18.34 -13.72 -21.44
C CYS A 209 19.12 -12.61 -20.73
N TYR A 210 20.19 -12.11 -21.34
CA TYR A 210 21.01 -11.03 -20.76
C TYR A 210 20.21 -9.73 -20.62
N LEU A 211 19.43 -9.34 -21.64
CA LEU A 211 18.53 -8.18 -21.59
C LEU A 211 17.47 -8.32 -20.51
N SER A 212 16.89 -9.51 -20.34
CA SER A 212 15.90 -9.76 -19.29
C SER A 212 16.50 -9.62 -17.90
N ILE A 213 17.69 -10.19 -17.68
CA ILE A 213 18.42 -10.10 -16.41
C ILE A 213 18.88 -8.66 -16.13
N ALA A 214 19.46 -7.98 -17.12
CA ALA A 214 19.91 -6.60 -16.99
C ALA A 214 18.74 -5.64 -16.71
N THR A 215 17.62 -5.78 -17.45
CA THR A 215 16.41 -4.96 -17.23
C THR A 215 15.83 -5.20 -15.84
N LEU A 216 15.79 -6.46 -15.38
CA LEU A 216 15.34 -6.81 -14.04
C LEU A 216 16.22 -6.14 -12.97
N LEU A 217 17.55 -6.28 -13.06
CA LEU A 217 18.50 -5.70 -12.11
C LEU A 217 18.45 -4.17 -12.07
N VAL A 218 18.18 -3.52 -13.20
CA VAL A 218 18.07 -2.06 -13.27
C VAL A 218 16.77 -1.57 -12.68
N ARG A 219 15.68 -2.33 -12.83
CA ARG A 219 14.38 -2.00 -12.25
C ARG A 219 14.35 -2.17 -10.73
N PHE A 220 15.24 -3.00 -10.20
CA PHE A 220 15.44 -3.19 -8.75
C PHE A 220 16.40 -2.16 -8.13
N LYS A 221 17.04 -1.30 -8.93
CA LYS A 221 17.93 -0.22 -8.48
C LYS A 221 17.11 1.00 -8.04
#